data_AF-A0A943BR46-F1
#
_entry.id   AF-A0A943BR46-F1
#
_cell.length_a   1.000
_cell.length_b   1.000
_cell.length_c   1.000
_cell.angle_alpha   90.00
_cell.angle_beta   90.00
_cell.angle_gamma   90.00
#
_symmetry.space_group_name_H-M   'P 1'
#
loop_
_entity.id
_entity.type
_entity.pdbx_description
1 polymer ?
#
loop_
_entity_poly.entity_id
_entity_poly.type
_entity_poly.pdbx_seq_one_letter_code
_entity_poly.pdbx_strand_id
1 'polypeptide(L)'
;MAVDLASVKVVIKDGDKGSLDVTQAFDVKLDGRELSVSTSDLKAASPDVSKDAKVFLTYSASINPDGLTAGPSKPKKNFAHIVYTANPDAQRAAEGATATTKEDGAIVYTWALAINKVAQDGNTPLEGAVFTLEDHGGRYVAANGTRSDKPIELTSDSEGVVYVAGLDAGAYVLRETKAPAGYEVAAKPVNVTIESHFENGVPSLSAKEDAKLAAVQVDDVTGDVVLTVQNRASASNGGTVNPVEPGTGDGDKDKLPGTGGARPGNLAQTGDGQTLMIAGTAIAGVIAIAVAAAWRRHRKIGLGE
;
A
#
# COMPACT_ATOMS: atom_id res chain seq x y z
N MET A 1 -13.81 3.10 1.31
CA MET A 1 -13.42 3.40 2.69
C MET A 1 -14.53 2.91 3.57
N ALA A 2 -14.20 2.18 4.62
CA ALA A 2 -15.12 1.74 5.65
C ALA A 2 -14.82 2.53 6.92
N VAL A 3 -15.84 3.21 7.46
CA VAL A 3 -15.70 3.96 8.72
C VAL A 3 -15.87 3.00 9.88
N ASP A 4 -14.98 3.07 10.87
CA ASP A 4 -15.17 2.39 12.15
C ASP A 4 -16.02 3.26 13.06
N LEU A 5 -17.30 2.91 13.21
CA LEU A 5 -18.23 3.68 14.03
C LEU A 5 -17.88 3.66 15.52
N ALA A 6 -17.19 2.62 16.00
CA ALA A 6 -16.76 2.55 17.39
C ALA A 6 -15.61 3.53 17.71
N SER A 7 -14.90 4.00 16.67
CA SER A 7 -13.82 4.98 16.80
C SER A 7 -14.30 6.43 16.82
N VAL A 8 -15.59 6.67 16.52
CA VAL A 8 -16.15 8.02 16.48
C VAL A 8 -16.12 8.63 17.87
N LYS A 9 -15.53 9.82 17.97
CA LYS A 9 -15.40 10.57 19.22
C LYS A 9 -15.62 12.04 18.98
N VAL A 10 -16.43 12.67 19.83
CA VAL A 10 -16.69 14.11 19.83
C VAL A 10 -16.17 14.73 21.13
N VAL A 11 -15.27 15.70 20.99
CA VAL A 11 -14.65 16.39 22.12
C VAL A 11 -14.81 17.89 21.95
N ILE A 12 -15.28 18.58 22.98
CA ILE A 12 -15.29 20.05 23.04
C ILE A 12 -14.02 20.50 23.77
N LYS A 13 -13.31 21.47 23.20
CA LYS A 13 -12.23 22.18 23.89
C LYS A 13 -12.57 23.65 24.00
N ASP A 14 -12.61 24.17 25.22
CA ASP A 14 -13.04 25.54 25.51
C ASP A 14 -11.98 26.29 26.33
N GLY A 15 -10.93 26.72 25.63
CA GLY A 15 -9.81 27.47 26.23
C GLY A 15 -9.25 26.80 27.48
N ASP A 16 -9.24 27.54 28.59
CA ASP A 16 -8.70 27.11 29.88
C ASP A 16 -9.57 26.06 30.60
N LYS A 17 -10.80 25.81 30.14
CA LYS A 17 -11.68 24.78 30.73
C LYS A 17 -11.27 23.35 30.34
N GLY A 18 -10.31 23.20 29.43
CA GLY A 18 -9.80 21.89 29.03
C GLY A 18 -10.66 21.20 27.98
N SER A 19 -10.63 19.87 27.97
CA SER A 19 -11.31 19.01 26.98
C SER A 19 -12.43 18.20 27.63
N LEU A 20 -13.62 18.21 27.03
CA LEU A 20 -14.79 17.44 27.46
C LEU A 20 -15.22 16.47 26.37
N ASP A 21 -15.30 15.17 26.68
CA ASP A 21 -15.87 14.17 25.80
C ASP A 21 -17.40 14.24 25.87
N VAL A 22 -18.03 14.51 24.73
CA VAL A 22 -19.49 14.64 24.59
C VAL A 22 -20.06 13.64 23.60
N THR A 23 -19.31 12.60 23.25
CA THR A 23 -19.67 11.63 22.19
C THR A 23 -21.07 11.05 22.38
N GLN A 24 -21.46 10.75 23.63
CA GLN A 24 -22.76 10.16 23.96
C GLN A 24 -23.96 11.10 23.74
N ALA A 25 -23.72 12.41 23.60
CA ALA A 25 -24.76 13.41 23.34
C ALA A 25 -25.00 13.67 21.83
N PHE A 26 -24.32 12.91 20.97
CA PHE A 26 -24.43 13.01 19.52
C PHE A 26 -25.02 11.73 18.93
N ASP A 27 -25.95 11.90 18.00
CA ASP A 27 -26.38 10.86 17.11
C ASP A 27 -25.31 10.62 16.03
N VAL A 28 -24.87 9.37 15.89
CA VAL A 28 -23.92 8.95 14.85
C VAL A 28 -24.64 8.06 13.85
N LYS A 29 -24.61 8.45 12.57
CA LYS A 29 -25.26 7.73 11.48
C LYS A 29 -24.28 7.55 10.32
N LEU A 30 -24.34 6.38 9.68
CA LEU A 30 -23.59 6.07 8.48
C LEU A 30 -24.55 5.67 7.36
N ASP A 31 -24.68 6.52 6.33
CA ASP A 31 -25.44 6.19 5.12
C ASP A 31 -24.48 5.99 3.94
N GLY A 32 -24.18 4.72 3.62
CA GLY A 32 -23.19 4.39 2.61
C GLY A 32 -21.77 4.85 2.98
N ARG A 33 -21.33 6.00 2.47
CA ARG A 33 -20.00 6.59 2.75
C ARG A 33 -20.09 7.88 3.57
N GLU A 34 -21.27 8.16 4.08
CA GLU A 34 -21.64 9.41 4.69
C GLU A 34 -21.73 9.27 6.21
N LEU A 35 -20.75 9.80 6.95
CA LEU A 35 -20.74 9.83 8.41
C LEU A 35 -21.38 11.12 8.96
N SER A 36 -22.65 11.06 9.34
CA SER A 36 -23.31 12.17 10.01
C SER A 36 -23.17 12.06 11.53
N VAL A 37 -22.67 13.11 12.17
CA VAL A 37 -22.55 13.23 13.63
C VAL A 37 -23.27 14.51 14.04
N SER A 38 -24.40 14.38 14.73
CA SER A 38 -25.31 15.51 14.97
C SER A 38 -25.82 15.55 16.40
N THR A 39 -26.09 16.75 16.91
CA THR A 39 -26.81 16.97 18.16
C THR A 39 -27.84 18.07 17.96
N SER A 40 -29.00 17.95 18.61
CA SER A 40 -30.05 18.99 18.59
C SER A 40 -29.83 20.07 19.64
N ASP A 41 -29.09 19.77 20.71
CA ASP A 41 -28.78 20.70 21.80
C ASP A 41 -27.37 20.46 22.36
N LEU A 42 -26.40 21.24 21.87
CA LEU A 42 -25.03 21.19 22.35
C LEU A 42 -24.89 21.64 23.82
N LYS A 43 -25.77 22.53 24.29
CA LYS A 43 -25.72 23.05 25.66
C LYS A 43 -26.24 22.04 26.68
N ALA A 44 -27.13 21.13 26.27
CA ALA A 44 -27.47 19.99 27.12
C ALA A 44 -26.24 19.12 27.43
N ALA A 45 -25.32 18.97 26.46
CA ALA A 45 -24.08 18.20 26.60
C ALA A 45 -22.95 18.98 27.29
N SER A 46 -22.90 20.30 27.09
CA SER A 46 -21.89 21.19 27.65
C SER A 46 -22.51 22.55 28.02
N PRO A 47 -23.14 22.67 29.20
CA PRO A 47 -23.92 23.85 29.59
C PRO A 47 -23.16 25.17 29.52
N ASP A 48 -21.88 25.13 29.90
CA ASP A 48 -21.01 26.31 29.96
C ASP A 48 -20.18 26.53 28.70
N VAL A 49 -20.53 25.91 27.56
CA VAL A 49 -19.77 26.05 26.31
C VAL A 49 -19.72 27.51 25.86
N SER A 50 -18.51 28.04 25.68
CA SER A 50 -18.33 29.41 25.21
C SER A 50 -18.45 29.52 23.68
N LYS A 51 -18.59 30.74 23.18
CA LYS A 51 -18.54 31.04 21.73
C LYS A 51 -17.18 30.72 21.07
N ASP A 52 -16.12 30.63 21.88
CA ASP A 52 -14.75 30.40 21.42
C ASP A 52 -14.37 28.91 21.50
N ALA A 53 -15.28 28.07 22.00
CA ALA A 53 -15.09 26.63 22.09
C ALA A 53 -14.99 25.99 20.70
N LYS A 54 -14.16 24.94 20.60
CA LYS A 54 -13.95 24.16 19.39
C LYS A 54 -14.48 22.74 19.59
N VAL A 55 -15.24 22.26 18.62
CA VAL A 55 -15.72 20.87 18.58
C VAL A 55 -14.78 20.06 17.68
N PHE A 56 -14.26 18.96 18.22
CA PHE A 56 -13.39 18.02 17.53
C PHE A 56 -14.16 16.73 17.29
N LEU A 57 -14.29 16.33 16.04
CA LEU A 57 -14.72 15.00 15.64
C LEU A 57 -13.49 14.21 15.20
N THR A 58 -13.26 13.06 15.81
CA THR A 58 -12.24 12.10 15.37
C THR A 58 -12.89 10.76 15.07
N TYR A 59 -12.42 10.09 14.02
CA TYR A 59 -12.81 8.75 13.65
C TYR A 59 -11.68 8.09 12.85
N SER A 60 -11.73 6.78 12.76
CA SER A 60 -10.87 5.96 11.92
C SER A 60 -11.68 5.43 10.74
N ALA A 61 -11.03 5.37 9.58
CA ALA A 61 -11.60 4.73 8.40
C ALA A 61 -10.50 3.94 7.68
N SER A 62 -10.82 2.73 7.24
CA SER A 62 -9.93 1.90 6.45
C SER A 62 -10.23 2.05 4.97
N ILE A 63 -9.21 1.97 4.12
CA ILE A 63 -9.39 1.83 2.68
C ILE A 63 -9.68 0.36 2.42
N ASN A 64 -10.79 0.07 1.73
CA ASN A 64 -11.07 -1.29 1.30
C ASN A 64 -10.01 -1.65 0.24
N PRO A 65 -9.21 -2.70 0.46
CA PRO A 65 -8.12 -3.04 -0.45
C PRO A 65 -8.65 -3.62 -1.77
N ASP A 66 -9.82 -4.25 -1.75
CA ASP A 66 -10.44 -4.85 -2.93
C ASP A 66 -11.07 -3.78 -3.83
N GLY A 67 -10.74 -3.82 -5.12
CA GLY A 67 -11.18 -2.83 -6.10
C GLY A 67 -10.50 -1.47 -5.96
N LEU A 68 -9.35 -1.42 -5.27
CA LEU A 68 -8.55 -0.22 -5.16
C LEU A 68 -7.93 0.12 -6.51
N THR A 69 -8.19 1.35 -6.97
CA THR A 69 -7.46 1.94 -8.11
C THR A 69 -6.40 2.89 -7.57
N ALA A 70 -5.16 2.64 -7.96
CA ALA A 70 -4.00 3.45 -7.61
C ALA A 70 -3.88 4.68 -8.53
N GLY A 71 -2.97 5.58 -8.15
CA GLY A 71 -2.49 6.63 -9.03
C GLY A 71 -3.05 8.03 -8.77
N PRO A 72 -2.42 9.05 -9.40
CA PRO A 72 -2.71 10.47 -9.19
C PRO A 72 -4.12 10.86 -9.64
N SER A 73 -4.69 10.13 -10.61
CA SER A 73 -6.04 10.38 -11.15
C SER A 73 -7.16 9.77 -10.30
N LYS A 74 -6.83 8.96 -9.27
CA LYS A 74 -7.79 8.25 -8.42
C LYS A 74 -7.60 8.57 -6.92
N PRO A 75 -7.58 9.85 -6.51
CA PRO A 75 -7.43 10.23 -5.11
C PRO A 75 -8.51 9.63 -4.21
N LYS A 76 -8.13 9.32 -2.98
CA LYS A 76 -9.03 8.96 -1.89
C LYS A 76 -9.32 10.22 -1.07
N LYS A 77 -10.56 10.68 -1.18
CA LYS A 77 -10.99 11.96 -0.65
C LYS A 77 -11.78 11.77 0.64
N ASN A 78 -11.46 12.58 1.64
CA ASN A 78 -12.20 12.67 2.88
C ASN A 78 -12.47 14.16 3.18
N PHE A 79 -13.68 14.60 2.84
CA PHE A 79 -14.12 15.99 3.00
C PHE A 79 -15.36 16.00 3.86
N ALA A 80 -15.57 17.12 4.53
CA ALA A 80 -16.79 17.30 5.28
C ALA A 80 -17.13 18.79 5.45
N HIS A 81 -18.28 19.08 6.06
CA HIS A 81 -18.81 20.42 6.25
C HIS A 81 -19.68 20.46 7.51
N ILE A 82 -19.96 21.65 8.03
CA ILE A 82 -20.85 21.81 9.19
C ILE A 82 -22.20 22.31 8.69
N VAL A 83 -23.26 21.61 9.10
CA VAL A 83 -24.64 22.07 8.97
C VAL A 83 -25.07 22.63 10.32
N TYR A 84 -25.60 23.85 10.34
CA TYR A 84 -26.04 24.54 11.55
C TYR A 84 -27.33 25.29 11.29
N THR A 85 -28.07 25.62 12.34
CA THR A 85 -29.30 26.42 12.23
C THR A 85 -28.98 27.80 11.66
N ALA A 86 -29.59 28.16 10.53
CA ALA A 86 -29.45 29.49 9.95
C ALA A 86 -30.24 30.48 10.81
N ASN A 87 -29.55 31.52 11.29
CA ASN A 87 -30.03 32.60 12.17
C ASN A 87 -31.57 32.66 12.38
N PRO A 88 -32.10 32.28 13.57
CA PRO A 88 -33.53 32.32 13.84
C PRO A 88 -34.11 33.75 13.89
N ASP A 89 -33.28 34.79 14.02
CA ASP A 89 -33.72 36.20 14.10
C ASP A 89 -33.93 36.87 12.73
N ALA A 90 -33.52 36.24 11.63
CA ALA A 90 -33.80 36.79 10.31
C ALA A 90 -35.27 36.53 9.96
N GLN A 91 -36.08 37.59 9.86
CA GLN A 91 -37.51 37.60 9.42
C GLN A 91 -37.80 36.90 8.06
N ARG A 92 -36.83 36.22 7.45
CA ARG A 92 -36.92 35.51 6.17
C ARG A 92 -36.44 34.06 6.20
N ALA A 93 -35.90 33.56 7.31
CA ALA A 93 -35.58 32.14 7.43
C ALA A 93 -36.87 31.38 7.78
N ALA A 94 -37.22 30.37 6.98
CA ALA A 94 -38.30 29.46 7.35
C ALA A 94 -37.96 28.77 8.68
N GLU A 95 -38.97 28.43 9.47
CA GLU A 95 -38.79 27.65 10.71
C GLU A 95 -37.99 26.37 10.41
N GLY A 96 -36.88 26.16 11.12
CA GLY A 96 -35.97 25.03 10.89
C GLY A 96 -34.98 25.20 9.73
N ALA A 97 -34.79 26.40 9.18
CA ALA A 97 -33.78 26.65 8.16
C ALA A 97 -32.36 26.35 8.67
N THR A 98 -31.55 25.73 7.81
CA THR A 98 -30.15 25.42 8.08
C THR A 98 -29.24 26.13 7.08
N ALA A 99 -28.00 26.37 7.49
CA ALA A 99 -26.90 26.85 6.68
C ALA A 99 -25.75 25.84 6.74
N THR A 100 -24.92 25.86 5.69
CA THR A 100 -23.81 24.90 5.54
C THR A 100 -22.51 25.66 5.30
N THR A 101 -21.42 25.22 5.92
CA THR A 101 -20.07 25.77 5.64
C THR A 101 -19.54 25.30 4.30
N LYS A 102 -18.49 25.96 3.80
CA LYS A 102 -17.67 25.39 2.72
C LYS A 102 -17.06 24.06 3.19
N GLU A 103 -16.87 23.13 2.26
CA GLU A 103 -16.16 21.88 2.53
C GLU A 103 -14.67 22.11 2.79
N ASP A 104 -14.14 21.30 3.69
CA ASP A 104 -12.72 21.16 3.96
C ASP A 104 -12.36 19.69 4.19
N GLY A 105 -11.12 19.30 3.91
CA GLY A 105 -10.77 17.89 3.94
C GLY A 105 -9.35 17.53 3.54
N ALA A 106 -9.10 16.23 3.49
CA ALA A 106 -7.84 15.64 3.07
C ALA A 106 -8.00 14.74 1.84
N ILE A 107 -6.91 14.62 1.11
CA ILE A 107 -6.77 13.72 -0.02
C ILE A 107 -5.58 12.82 0.24
N VAL A 108 -5.77 11.51 0.07
CA VAL A 108 -4.75 10.48 0.17
C VAL A 108 -4.62 9.77 -1.17
N TYR A 109 -3.40 9.37 -1.50
CA TYR A 109 -3.08 8.64 -2.72
C TYR A 109 -2.47 7.29 -2.37
N THR A 110 -2.71 6.31 -3.22
CA THR A 110 -2.13 4.97 -3.12
C THR A 110 -1.51 4.64 -4.47
N TRP A 111 -0.42 3.88 -4.45
CA TRP A 111 0.36 3.52 -5.62
C TRP A 111 0.26 2.04 -5.90
N ALA A 112 0.81 1.61 -7.03
CA ALA A 112 0.95 0.21 -7.35
C ALA A 112 2.35 -0.09 -7.87
N LEU A 113 2.73 -1.36 -7.74
CA LEU A 113 3.94 -1.94 -8.27
C LEU A 113 3.56 -3.06 -9.23
N ALA A 114 3.91 -2.89 -10.50
CA ALA A 114 3.86 -3.94 -11.51
C ALA A 114 5.26 -4.54 -11.65
N ILE A 115 5.39 -5.84 -11.42
CA ILE A 115 6.64 -6.56 -11.60
C ILE A 115 6.55 -7.30 -12.93
N ASN A 116 7.40 -6.93 -13.88
CA ASN A 116 7.51 -7.57 -15.17
C ASN A 116 8.64 -8.60 -15.12
N LYS A 117 8.26 -9.87 -14.97
CA LYS A 117 9.19 -10.99 -14.98
C LYS A 117 9.50 -11.37 -16.43
N VAL A 118 10.77 -11.20 -16.83
CA VAL A 118 11.24 -11.56 -18.18
C VAL A 118 12.49 -12.44 -18.15
N ALA A 119 12.83 -13.03 -19.27
CA ALA A 119 14.12 -13.65 -19.52
C ALA A 119 15.23 -12.59 -19.66
N GLN A 120 16.48 -13.04 -19.72
CA GLN A 120 17.65 -12.17 -19.86
C GLN A 120 17.69 -11.38 -21.20
N ASP A 121 16.86 -11.74 -22.17
CA ASP A 121 16.67 -10.95 -23.39
C ASP A 121 15.91 -9.63 -23.15
N GLY A 122 15.30 -9.48 -21.96
CA GLY A 122 14.56 -8.31 -21.52
C GLY A 122 13.11 -8.25 -21.98
N ASN A 123 12.64 -9.20 -22.80
CA ASN A 123 11.34 -9.12 -23.47
C ASN A 123 10.48 -10.38 -23.33
N THR A 124 11.07 -11.57 -23.19
CA THR A 124 10.29 -12.81 -23.11
C THR A 124 9.66 -12.94 -21.71
N PRO A 125 8.33 -12.88 -21.57
CA PRO A 125 7.66 -12.98 -20.28
C PRO A 125 7.83 -14.36 -19.66
N LEU A 126 7.95 -14.43 -18.33
CA LEU A 126 8.09 -15.70 -17.61
C LEU A 126 7.02 -15.88 -16.54
N GLU A 127 6.14 -16.85 -16.78
CA GLU A 127 5.12 -17.30 -15.84
C GLU A 127 5.70 -18.14 -14.69
N GLY A 128 5.07 -18.06 -13.51
CA GLY A 128 5.34 -18.97 -12.41
C GLY A 128 6.56 -18.62 -11.56
N ALA A 129 7.16 -17.45 -11.74
CA ALA A 129 8.13 -16.90 -10.79
C ALA A 129 7.40 -16.51 -9.50
N VAL A 130 7.94 -16.90 -8.35
CA VAL A 130 7.35 -16.59 -7.04
C VAL A 130 8.20 -15.56 -6.33
N PHE A 131 7.52 -14.56 -5.80
CA PHE A 131 8.10 -13.43 -5.10
C PHE A 131 7.51 -13.27 -3.70
N THR A 132 8.27 -12.57 -2.86
CA THR A 132 7.76 -11.93 -1.65
C THR A 132 8.11 -10.44 -1.71
N LEU A 133 7.22 -9.60 -1.18
CA LEU A 133 7.41 -8.16 -1.08
C LEU A 133 7.30 -7.76 0.39
N GLU A 134 8.31 -7.06 0.91
CA GLU A 134 8.34 -6.57 2.29
C GLU A 134 8.30 -5.03 2.31
N ASP A 135 7.57 -4.43 3.25
CA ASP A 135 7.60 -2.99 3.53
C ASP A 135 8.84 -2.62 4.39
N HIS A 136 9.11 -1.32 4.55
CA HIS A 136 10.21 -0.83 5.39
C HIS A 136 10.14 -1.28 6.87
N GLY A 137 8.97 -1.72 7.33
CA GLY A 137 8.76 -2.27 8.67
C GLY A 137 9.00 -3.78 8.76
N GLY A 138 9.40 -4.42 7.65
CA GLY A 138 9.62 -5.86 7.56
C GLY A 138 8.34 -6.69 7.45
N ARG A 139 7.18 -6.07 7.17
CA ARG A 139 5.92 -6.80 6.98
C ARG A 139 5.73 -7.16 5.52
N TYR A 140 5.21 -8.36 5.28
CA TYR A 140 4.89 -8.86 3.95
C TYR A 140 3.65 -8.19 3.37
N VAL A 141 3.71 -7.87 2.08
CA VAL A 141 2.67 -7.14 1.36
C VAL A 141 1.94 -8.09 0.40
N ALA A 142 0.61 -8.15 0.53
CA ALA A 142 -0.25 -8.89 -0.39
C ALA A 142 -0.52 -8.10 -1.68
N ALA A 143 -1.03 -8.76 -2.72
CA ALA A 143 -1.39 -8.13 -4.01
C ALA A 143 -2.36 -6.94 -3.88
N ASN A 144 -3.21 -6.92 -2.85
CA ASN A 144 -4.14 -5.83 -2.57
C ASN A 144 -3.59 -4.77 -1.60
N GLY A 145 -2.30 -4.86 -1.25
CA GLY A 145 -1.64 -3.90 -0.37
C GLY A 145 -1.88 -4.15 1.11
N THR A 146 -2.56 -5.22 1.52
CA THR A 146 -2.63 -5.56 2.95
C THR A 146 -1.26 -6.04 3.46
N ARG A 147 -0.98 -5.80 4.75
CA ARG A 147 0.29 -6.14 5.40
C ARG A 147 0.11 -7.34 6.34
N SER A 148 1.12 -8.21 6.41
CA SER A 148 1.11 -9.46 7.18
C SER A 148 2.48 -9.70 7.82
N ASP A 149 2.48 -10.26 9.04
CA ASP A 149 3.72 -10.70 9.70
C ASP A 149 4.24 -12.03 9.12
N LYS A 150 3.43 -12.71 8.30
CA LYS A 150 3.78 -13.98 7.64
C LYS A 150 4.06 -13.76 6.15
N PRO A 151 5.02 -14.48 5.55
CA PRO A 151 5.31 -14.42 4.11
C PRO A 151 4.06 -14.60 3.24
N ILE A 152 3.96 -13.78 2.21
CA ILE A 152 2.92 -13.86 1.18
C ILE A 152 3.61 -14.06 -0.16
N GLU A 153 3.24 -15.16 -0.83
CA GLU A 153 3.73 -15.47 -2.17
C GLU A 153 2.94 -14.72 -3.23
N LEU A 154 3.66 -14.08 -4.15
CA LEU A 154 3.14 -13.40 -5.32
C LEU A 154 3.72 -14.08 -6.56
N THR A 155 2.86 -14.61 -7.42
CA THR A 155 3.29 -15.44 -8.56
C THR A 155 3.04 -14.71 -9.88
N SER A 156 4.04 -14.67 -10.77
CA SER A 156 3.88 -14.09 -12.10
C SER A 156 2.89 -14.88 -12.93
N ASP A 157 1.98 -14.18 -13.60
CA ASP A 157 0.98 -14.75 -14.49
C ASP A 157 1.54 -15.14 -15.86
N SER A 158 0.67 -15.54 -16.79
CA SER A 158 1.06 -15.96 -18.15
C SER A 158 1.75 -14.87 -18.97
N GLU A 159 1.53 -13.60 -18.63
CA GLU A 159 2.20 -12.43 -19.24
C GLU A 159 3.47 -12.05 -18.47
N GLY A 160 3.87 -12.86 -17.48
CA GLY A 160 5.00 -12.60 -16.61
C GLY A 160 4.77 -11.48 -15.60
N VAL A 161 3.52 -11.09 -15.35
CA VAL A 161 3.20 -9.93 -14.52
C VAL A 161 2.80 -10.35 -13.10
N VAL A 162 3.30 -9.61 -12.11
CA VAL A 162 2.72 -9.55 -10.76
C VAL A 162 2.28 -8.12 -10.51
N TYR A 163 1.00 -7.93 -10.17
CA TYR A 163 0.47 -6.60 -9.85
C TYR A 163 0.15 -6.48 -8.37
N VAL A 164 0.72 -5.46 -7.72
CA VAL A 164 0.50 -5.14 -6.30
C VAL A 164 -0.05 -3.72 -6.19
N ALA A 165 -1.31 -3.58 -5.79
CA ALA A 165 -1.95 -2.29 -5.57
C ALA A 165 -1.93 -1.90 -4.08
N GLY A 166 -2.24 -0.63 -3.78
CA GLY A 166 -2.41 -0.18 -2.39
C GLY A 166 -1.10 0.02 -1.64
N LEU A 167 -0.07 0.43 -2.36
CA LEU A 167 1.20 0.80 -1.78
C LEU A 167 1.18 2.27 -1.32
N ASP A 168 1.87 2.52 -0.22
CA ASP A 168 2.15 3.88 0.23
C ASP A 168 3.48 4.31 -0.40
N ALA A 169 3.80 5.61 -0.34
CA ALA A 169 5.18 6.01 -0.64
C ALA A 169 6.10 5.46 0.47
N GLY A 170 7.24 4.89 0.08
CA GLY A 170 8.15 4.25 1.01
C GLY A 170 9.12 3.27 0.34
N ALA A 171 9.96 2.66 1.17
CA ALA A 171 10.90 1.62 0.74
C ALA A 171 10.25 0.23 0.84
N TYR A 172 10.55 -0.60 -0.17
CA TYR A 172 10.11 -1.97 -0.28
C TYR A 172 11.26 -2.87 -0.73
N VAL A 173 11.22 -4.14 -0.31
CA VAL A 173 12.21 -5.15 -0.66
C VAL A 173 11.51 -6.28 -1.41
N LEU A 174 11.85 -6.46 -2.68
CA LEU A 174 11.36 -7.56 -3.50
C LEU A 174 12.38 -8.71 -3.49
N ARG A 175 11.91 -9.93 -3.20
CA ARG A 175 12.73 -11.15 -3.23
C ARG A 175 12.07 -12.18 -4.13
N GLU A 176 12.80 -12.67 -5.13
CA GLU A 176 12.39 -13.88 -5.85
C GLU A 176 12.71 -15.10 -4.99
N THR A 177 11.70 -15.86 -4.60
CA THR A 177 11.84 -17.05 -3.76
C THR A 177 11.89 -18.33 -4.59
N LYS A 178 11.33 -18.30 -5.80
CA LYS A 178 11.34 -19.42 -6.74
C LYS A 178 11.34 -18.91 -8.18
N ALA A 179 12.26 -19.44 -8.99
CA ALA A 179 12.32 -19.13 -10.41
C ALA A 179 11.34 -19.98 -11.22
N PRO A 180 10.94 -19.51 -12.41
CA PRO A 180 10.25 -20.31 -13.41
C PRO A 180 11.05 -21.57 -13.80
N ALA A 181 10.36 -22.58 -14.34
CA ALA A 181 11.00 -23.80 -14.81
C ALA A 181 12.05 -23.51 -15.90
N GLY A 182 13.26 -24.04 -15.72
CA GLY A 182 14.37 -23.82 -16.65
C GLY A 182 15.14 -22.51 -16.45
N TYR A 183 14.89 -21.78 -15.36
CA TYR A 183 15.58 -20.54 -15.02
C TYR A 183 16.22 -20.59 -13.63
N GLU A 184 17.21 -19.73 -13.41
CA GLU A 184 17.89 -19.54 -12.13
C GLU A 184 17.21 -18.43 -11.32
N VAL A 185 17.12 -18.62 -9.99
CA VAL A 185 16.61 -17.61 -9.05
C VAL A 185 17.58 -16.44 -8.97
N ALA A 186 17.06 -15.22 -8.95
CA ALA A 186 17.83 -14.02 -8.68
C ALA A 186 18.48 -14.09 -7.28
N ALA A 187 19.81 -14.08 -7.24
CA ALA A 187 20.58 -14.29 -6.00
C ALA A 187 20.50 -13.12 -5.00
N LYS A 188 20.02 -11.94 -5.42
CA LYS A 188 19.97 -10.74 -4.57
C LYS A 188 18.57 -10.12 -4.61
N PRO A 189 18.08 -9.60 -3.46
CA PRO A 189 16.86 -8.81 -3.43
C PRO A 189 17.00 -7.54 -4.28
N VAL A 190 15.87 -7.01 -4.71
CA VAL A 190 15.75 -5.69 -5.34
C VAL A 190 15.10 -4.75 -4.35
N ASN A 191 15.81 -3.70 -3.93
CA ASN A 191 15.20 -2.67 -3.09
C ASN A 191 14.61 -1.59 -3.99
N VAL A 192 13.33 -1.29 -3.81
CA VAL A 192 12.63 -0.24 -4.55
C VAL A 192 12.12 0.82 -3.58
N THR A 193 12.40 2.08 -3.86
CA THR A 193 11.84 3.21 -3.10
C THR A 193 10.84 3.94 -3.97
N ILE A 194 9.59 4.01 -3.53
CA ILE A 194 8.51 4.78 -4.14
C ILE A 194 8.45 6.14 -3.43
N GLU A 195 8.74 7.21 -4.15
CA GLU A 195 8.71 8.58 -3.66
C GLU A 195 7.50 9.30 -4.28
N SER A 196 6.67 9.93 -3.45
CA SER A 196 5.61 10.81 -3.93
C SER A 196 5.95 12.27 -3.71
N HIS A 197 5.64 13.10 -4.72
CA HIS A 197 5.84 14.54 -4.68
C HIS A 197 4.51 15.24 -4.85
N PHE A 198 4.32 16.34 -4.11
CA PHE A 198 3.09 17.12 -4.12
C PHE A 198 3.40 18.58 -4.35
N GLU A 199 3.08 19.10 -5.53
CA GLU A 199 3.31 20.49 -5.88
C GLU A 199 2.01 21.10 -6.46
N ASN A 200 1.57 22.23 -5.91
CA ASN A 200 0.35 22.92 -6.34
C ASN A 200 -0.91 22.03 -6.41
N GLY A 201 -1.00 21.02 -5.53
CA GLY A 201 -2.12 20.07 -5.51
C GLY A 201 -2.03 18.95 -6.55
N VAL A 202 -0.92 18.86 -7.29
CA VAL A 202 -0.65 17.80 -8.27
C VAL A 202 0.29 16.75 -7.66
N PRO A 203 -0.18 15.51 -7.43
CA PRO A 203 0.67 14.38 -7.08
C PRO A 203 1.52 13.90 -8.27
N SER A 204 2.76 13.52 -8.01
CA SER A 204 3.59 12.75 -8.94
C SER A 204 4.40 11.68 -8.20
N LEU A 205 4.97 10.75 -8.96
CA LEU A 205 5.80 9.66 -8.45
C LEU A 205 7.19 9.68 -9.06
N SER A 206 8.18 9.30 -8.27
CA SER A 206 9.46 8.78 -8.74
C SER A 206 9.75 7.45 -8.05
N ALA A 207 10.52 6.60 -8.71
CA ALA A 207 10.99 5.37 -8.11
C ALA A 207 12.47 5.14 -8.40
N LYS A 208 13.16 4.54 -7.44
CA LYS A 208 14.60 4.22 -7.54
C LYS A 208 14.82 2.79 -7.09
N GLU A 209 15.78 2.14 -7.74
CA GLU A 209 16.30 0.84 -7.33
C GLU A 209 17.78 0.93 -6.96
N ASP A 210 18.23 0.05 -6.08
CA ASP A 210 19.60 0.06 -5.57
C ASP A 210 20.60 -0.76 -6.41
N ALA A 211 20.11 -1.64 -7.28
CA ALA A 211 20.93 -2.54 -8.07
C ALA A 211 20.42 -2.66 -9.51
N LYS A 212 21.36 -2.82 -10.47
CA LYS A 212 21.08 -3.17 -11.89
C LYS A 212 20.56 -4.60 -12.09
N LEU A 213 19.82 -5.13 -11.12
CA LEU A 213 19.19 -6.45 -11.20
C LEU A 213 17.77 -6.37 -11.76
N ALA A 214 17.20 -5.17 -11.71
CA ALA A 214 15.99 -4.82 -12.38
C ALA A 214 16.19 -3.50 -13.15
N ALA A 215 15.13 -3.07 -13.84
CA ALA A 215 14.97 -1.72 -14.33
C ALA A 215 13.69 -1.16 -13.75
N VAL A 216 13.74 0.08 -13.24
CA VAL A 216 12.58 0.78 -12.70
C VAL A 216 12.09 1.88 -13.65
N GLN A 217 10.79 1.90 -13.89
CA GLN A 217 10.08 2.94 -14.65
C GLN A 217 8.83 3.36 -13.88
N VAL A 218 8.30 4.53 -14.22
CA VAL A 218 7.01 5.01 -13.71
C VAL A 218 6.12 5.23 -14.93
N ASP A 219 4.95 4.59 -14.93
CA ASP A 219 3.89 4.90 -15.87
C ASP A 219 3.21 6.19 -15.39
N ASP A 220 3.37 7.26 -16.17
CA ASP A 220 2.88 8.60 -15.84
C ASP A 220 1.36 8.75 -16.02
N VAL A 221 0.72 7.80 -16.71
CA VAL A 221 -0.72 7.77 -16.94
C VAL A 221 -1.44 7.05 -15.79
N THR A 222 -0.98 5.85 -15.44
CA THR A 222 -1.59 5.06 -14.37
C THR A 222 -1.06 5.45 -12.99
N GLY A 223 0.17 5.97 -12.92
CA GLY A 223 0.89 6.17 -11.67
C GLY A 223 1.41 4.86 -11.08
N ASP A 224 1.64 3.85 -11.92
CA ASP A 224 2.22 2.57 -11.52
C ASP A 224 3.75 2.64 -11.58
N VAL A 225 4.42 2.05 -10.59
CA VAL A 225 5.85 1.77 -10.67
C VAL A 225 6.01 0.43 -11.37
N VAL A 226 6.75 0.40 -12.47
CA VAL A 226 7.05 -0.81 -13.23
C VAL A 226 8.48 -1.25 -12.92
N LEU A 227 8.63 -2.47 -12.43
CA LEU A 227 9.91 -3.08 -12.12
C LEU A 227 10.14 -4.30 -13.02
N THR A 228 11.13 -4.23 -13.90
CA THR A 228 11.47 -5.35 -14.79
C THR A 228 12.55 -6.22 -14.18
N VAL A 229 12.21 -7.48 -13.83
CA VAL A 229 13.13 -8.43 -13.18
C VAL A 229 13.49 -9.55 -14.16
N GLN A 230 14.79 -9.72 -14.45
CA GLN A 230 15.28 -10.67 -15.44
C GLN A 230 15.79 -11.97 -14.81
N ASN A 231 15.49 -13.13 -15.41
CA ASN A 231 16.16 -14.39 -15.06
C ASN A 231 17.02 -14.93 -16.19
N ARG A 232 18.14 -15.52 -15.79
CA ARG A 232 19.02 -16.29 -16.65
C ARG A 232 18.46 -17.70 -16.81
N ALA A 233 18.49 -18.22 -18.03
CA ALA A 233 18.17 -19.62 -18.28
C ALA A 233 19.20 -20.53 -17.58
N SER A 234 18.71 -21.59 -16.92
CA SER A 234 19.56 -22.59 -16.30
C SER A 234 20.44 -23.24 -17.38
N ALA A 235 21.74 -23.34 -17.11
CA ALA A 235 22.62 -24.06 -18.02
C ALA A 235 22.14 -25.51 -18.16
N SER A 236 21.77 -25.92 -19.38
CA SER A 236 21.62 -27.34 -19.65
C SER A 236 22.99 -28.00 -19.43
N ASN A 237 23.08 -29.02 -18.56
CA ASN A 237 24.25 -29.91 -18.51
C ASN A 237 24.28 -30.84 -19.74
N GLY A 238 24.00 -30.29 -20.93
CA GLY A 238 23.99 -30.99 -22.22
C GLY A 238 25.40 -31.19 -22.75
N GLY A 239 26.34 -31.62 -21.91
CA GLY A 239 27.59 -32.18 -22.41
C GLY A 239 27.25 -33.44 -23.19
N THR A 240 27.42 -33.42 -24.50
CA THR A 240 27.44 -34.65 -25.31
C THR A 240 28.58 -35.50 -24.78
N VAL A 241 28.26 -36.53 -24.00
CA VAL A 241 29.17 -37.66 -23.78
C VAL A 241 29.35 -38.34 -25.13
N ASN A 242 30.42 -38.00 -25.85
CA ASN A 242 30.82 -38.80 -27.00
C ASN A 242 31.14 -40.22 -26.48
N PRO A 243 30.49 -41.27 -26.99
CA PRO A 243 30.87 -42.63 -26.68
C PRO A 243 32.35 -42.80 -27.05
N VAL A 244 33.20 -43.08 -26.07
CA VAL A 244 34.57 -43.52 -26.34
C VAL A 244 34.47 -44.95 -26.86
N GLU A 245 34.87 -45.18 -28.11
CA GLU A 245 35.03 -46.54 -28.62
C GLU A 245 36.05 -47.28 -27.75
N PRO A 246 35.70 -48.46 -27.19
CA PRO A 246 36.66 -49.27 -26.46
C PRO A 246 37.81 -49.65 -27.41
N GLY A 247 39.01 -49.14 -27.13
CA GLY A 247 40.22 -49.51 -27.85
C GLY A 247 40.43 -51.02 -27.79
N THR A 248 40.55 -51.66 -28.95
CA THR A 248 40.95 -53.05 -29.07
C THR A 248 42.46 -53.16 -28.86
N GLY A 249 42.90 -53.47 -27.64
CA GLY A 249 44.32 -53.77 -27.41
C GLY A 249 44.75 -53.78 -25.95
N ASP A 250 45.14 -54.97 -25.50
CA ASP A 250 46.02 -55.29 -24.37
C ASP A 250 45.65 -54.88 -22.92
N GLY A 251 45.38 -55.93 -22.12
CA GLY A 251 46.28 -56.26 -21.02
C GLY A 251 45.80 -56.05 -19.58
N ASP A 252 44.98 -55.04 -19.29
CA ASP A 252 44.66 -54.69 -17.90
C ASP A 252 43.14 -54.52 -17.70
N LYS A 253 42.47 -55.60 -17.27
CA LYS A 253 41.06 -55.57 -16.87
C LYS A 253 40.97 -55.39 -15.35
N ASP A 254 40.09 -54.47 -14.92
CA ASP A 254 39.74 -54.10 -13.54
C ASP A 254 40.58 -53.03 -12.81
N LYS A 255 40.67 -51.82 -13.38
CA LYS A 255 40.65 -50.59 -12.57
C LYS A 255 39.59 -49.63 -13.09
N LEU A 256 38.51 -49.49 -12.33
CA LEU A 256 37.54 -48.42 -12.50
C LEU A 256 38.24 -47.07 -12.29
N PRO A 257 38.00 -46.04 -13.13
CA PRO A 257 38.38 -44.68 -12.78
C PRO A 257 37.57 -44.27 -11.55
N GLY A 258 38.26 -43.76 -10.52
CA GLY A 258 37.65 -43.40 -9.24
C GLY A 258 36.49 -42.43 -9.42
N THR A 259 35.28 -42.86 -9.09
CA THR A 259 34.14 -41.98 -8.95
C THR A 259 34.37 -41.12 -7.70
N GLY A 260 34.67 -39.84 -7.93
CA GLY A 260 34.69 -38.84 -6.87
C GLY A 260 33.36 -38.86 -6.13
N GLY A 261 33.42 -39.26 -4.86
CA GLY A 261 32.26 -39.55 -4.02
C GLY A 261 31.36 -38.33 -3.80
N ALA A 262 30.05 -38.58 -3.88
CA ALA A 262 29.03 -37.67 -3.40
C ALA A 262 28.96 -37.66 -1.86
N ARG A 263 28.56 -36.49 -1.36
CA ARG A 263 28.42 -36.00 0.03
C ARG A 263 27.59 -36.89 0.97
N PRO A 264 27.68 -36.61 2.28
CA PRO A 264 26.48 -36.25 3.03
C PRO A 264 26.58 -34.83 3.62
N GLY A 265 25.49 -34.07 3.53
CA GLY A 265 25.36 -32.75 4.14
C GLY A 265 25.16 -32.80 5.66
N ASN A 266 25.29 -31.65 6.31
CA ASN A 266 24.57 -31.34 7.54
C ASN A 266 24.43 -29.82 7.75
N LEU A 267 23.18 -29.49 8.12
CA LEU A 267 22.56 -28.35 8.77
C LEU A 267 23.35 -27.09 9.14
N ALA A 268 22.63 -25.97 8.98
CA ALA A 268 22.92 -24.64 9.50
C ALA A 268 23.10 -24.62 11.03
N GLN A 269 24.05 -23.81 11.50
CA GLN A 269 24.23 -23.47 12.90
C GLN A 269 24.06 -21.96 13.06
N THR A 270 23.11 -21.59 13.91
CA THR A 270 22.73 -20.25 14.35
C THR A 270 23.63 -19.72 15.48
N GLY A 271 23.67 -18.40 15.61
CA GLY A 271 24.12 -17.64 16.79
C GLY A 271 25.38 -16.81 16.50
N ASP A 272 25.58 -15.60 16.97
CA ASP A 272 24.80 -14.63 17.76
C ASP A 272 25.48 -13.26 17.54
N GLY A 273 24.74 -12.16 17.67
CA GLY A 273 25.33 -10.82 17.65
C GLY A 273 24.32 -9.68 17.66
N GLN A 274 23.72 -9.42 18.84
CA GLN A 274 22.96 -8.20 19.16
C GLN A 274 23.85 -6.95 18.96
N THR A 275 23.36 -5.78 18.53
CA THR A 275 22.64 -4.80 19.36
C THR A 275 22.12 -3.61 18.52
N LEU A 276 20.81 -3.35 18.64
CA LEU A 276 20.09 -2.08 18.81
C LEU A 276 20.73 -0.74 18.36
N MET A 277 19.98 0.05 17.58
CA MET A 277 19.64 1.46 17.88
C MET A 277 18.34 1.83 17.13
N ILE A 278 17.30 2.07 17.94
CA ILE A 278 15.96 2.48 17.54
C ILE A 278 15.97 4.01 17.36
N ALA A 279 15.53 4.48 16.19
CA ALA A 279 14.91 5.78 15.99
C ALA A 279 14.00 5.61 14.76
N GLY A 280 12.68 5.43 14.86
CA GLY A 280 11.76 6.02 15.82
C GLY A 280 11.01 7.17 15.16
N THR A 281 10.28 6.90 14.07
CA THR A 281 9.07 7.66 13.68
C THR A 281 8.30 6.82 12.68
N ALA A 282 7.40 5.97 13.18
CA ALA A 282 6.25 5.57 12.39
C ALA A 282 5.41 6.84 12.20
N ILE A 283 5.29 7.33 10.97
CA ILE A 283 4.25 8.31 10.64
C ILE A 283 2.95 7.51 10.61
N ALA A 284 2.43 7.21 11.80
CA ALA A 284 1.01 7.04 11.97
C ALA A 284 0.42 8.41 11.61
N GLY A 285 -0.12 8.53 10.40
CA GLY A 285 -0.96 9.65 10.02
C GLY A 285 -2.24 9.60 10.84
N VAL A 286 -2.14 9.92 12.14
CA VAL A 286 -3.26 10.44 12.92
C VAL A 286 -3.50 11.83 12.37
N ILE A 287 -4.20 11.88 11.24
CA ILE A 287 -4.77 13.10 10.76
C ILE A 287 -6.05 13.30 11.58
N ALA A 288 -5.90 14.00 12.70
CA ALA A 288 -7.02 14.60 13.40
C ALA A 288 -7.58 15.73 12.51
N ILE A 289 -8.50 15.37 11.62
CA ILE A 289 -9.30 16.33 10.85
C ILE A 289 -10.71 16.32 11.43
N ALA A 290 -11.05 17.42 12.08
CA ALA A 290 -12.36 17.68 12.64
C ALA A 290 -13.30 18.10 11.52
N VAL A 291 -14.09 17.17 10.94
CA VAL A 291 -15.20 17.59 10.07
C VAL A 291 -16.34 16.55 10.00
N ALA A 292 -17.59 17.04 10.12
CA ALA A 292 -18.87 16.30 10.10
C ALA A 292 -19.36 16.02 8.65
N ALA A 293 -19.90 14.83 8.35
CA ALA A 293 -20.06 14.38 6.96
C ALA A 293 -21.53 14.27 6.45
N ALA A 294 -21.71 14.65 5.18
CA ALA A 294 -22.87 14.34 4.34
C ALA A 294 -22.53 14.25 2.78
N TRP A 295 -23.02 13.31 1.94
CA TRP A 295 -22.63 13.03 0.52
C TRP A 295 -23.82 12.96 -0.49
N ARG A 296 -23.72 13.57 -1.69
CA ARG A 296 -24.11 12.86 -2.97
C ARG A 296 -23.79 13.54 -4.32
N ARG A 297 -23.39 12.65 -5.26
CA ARG A 297 -23.45 12.59 -6.75
C ARG A 297 -23.58 13.87 -7.60
N HIS A 298 -22.58 14.06 -8.46
CA HIS A 298 -22.53 14.93 -9.63
C HIS A 298 -23.82 14.99 -10.46
N ARG A 299 -24.33 16.20 -10.71
CA ARG A 299 -25.10 16.52 -11.93
C ARG A 299 -24.14 17.00 -13.01
N LYS A 300 -24.32 16.48 -14.23
CA LYS A 300 -23.72 16.99 -15.46
C LYS A 300 -24.11 18.46 -15.64
N ILE A 301 -23.13 19.31 -15.94
CA ILE A 301 -23.37 20.62 -16.55
C ILE A 301 -22.88 20.48 -17.99
N GLY A 302 -23.84 20.47 -18.93
CA GLY A 302 -23.55 20.85 -20.31
C GLY A 302 -23.47 22.38 -20.37
N LEU A 303 -22.53 22.89 -21.14
CA LEU A 303 -22.54 24.26 -21.62
C LEU A 303 -22.27 24.20 -23.12
N GLY A 304 -23.28 24.60 -23.88
CA GLY A 304 -23.06 25.18 -25.19
C GLY A 304 -22.85 26.69 -25.01
N GLU A 305 -22.02 27.24 -25.89
CA GLU A 305 -22.41 28.31 -26.79
C GLU A 305 -22.11 27.85 -28.22
#